data_AF-A0A2N2WKV7-F1
#
_entry.id   AF-A0A2N2WKV7-F1
#
_cell.length_a   1.000
_cell.length_b   1.000
_cell.length_c   1.000
_cell.angle_alpha   90.00
_cell.angle_beta   90.00
_cell.angle_gamma   90.00
#
_symmetry.space_group_name_H-M   'P 1'
#
loop_
_entity.id
_entity.type
_entity.pdbx_description
1 polymer ?
#
loop_
_entity_poly.entity_id
_entity_poly.type
_entity_poly.pdbx_seq_one_letter_code
_entity_poly.pdbx_strand_id
1 'polypeptide(L)'
;MNTKTIRNILALTLILATVLGCSKYEDGPWISFRSPEKRISSHVWYVESYKKNDIDLTVEWKDSYDWGFDFHPYTENYPPSPNSDISVFVNSQDYSNGFGVWHFHVINFQNDSYDKSKLVLWFNLVDTSGLMNSDTIGIFPLCTRITTEYEITRLTEKEMWWQYTDSLNNVYTIKLK
;
A
#
# COMPACT_ATOMS: atom_id res chain seq x y z
N MET A 1 -13.44 30.51 -37.89
CA MET A 1 -13.00 29.11 -38.07
C MET A 1 -14.24 28.25 -38.25
N ASN A 2 -14.29 27.39 -39.26
CA ASN A 2 -15.52 26.68 -39.62
C ASN A 2 -15.85 25.62 -38.54
N THR A 3 -17.08 25.60 -38.03
CA THR A 3 -17.48 24.73 -36.89
C THR A 3 -17.29 23.25 -37.18
N LYS A 4 -17.39 22.85 -38.46
CA LYS A 4 -17.10 21.50 -38.94
C LYS A 4 -15.63 21.11 -38.76
N THR A 5 -14.71 22.05 -38.94
CA THR A 5 -13.27 21.84 -38.81
C THR A 5 -12.87 21.67 -37.34
N ILE A 6 -13.47 22.45 -36.43
CA ILE A 6 -13.24 22.34 -34.98
C ILE A 6 -13.70 20.97 -34.46
N ARG A 7 -14.87 20.50 -34.89
CA ARG A 7 -15.43 19.21 -34.48
C ARG A 7 -14.55 18.03 -34.91
N ASN A 8 -14.00 18.10 -36.12
CA ASN A 8 -13.09 17.10 -36.63
C ASN A 8 -11.74 17.09 -35.89
N ILE A 9 -11.21 18.27 -35.52
CA ILE A 9 -9.97 18.36 -34.74
C ILE A 9 -10.17 17.76 -33.34
N LEU A 10 -11.26 18.09 -32.64
CA LEU A 10 -11.56 17.51 -31.32
C LEU A 10 -11.73 16.00 -31.36
N ALA A 11 -12.44 15.46 -32.36
CA ALA A 11 -12.60 14.02 -32.54
C ALA A 11 -11.25 13.33 -32.82
N LEU A 12 -10.41 13.93 -33.66
CA LEU A 12 -9.10 13.40 -34.00
C LEU A 12 -8.15 13.41 -32.79
N THR A 13 -8.14 14.48 -31.99
CA THR A 13 -7.36 14.56 -30.75
C THR A 13 -7.81 13.53 -29.72
N LEU A 14 -9.13 13.30 -29.60
CA LEU A 14 -9.68 12.29 -28.70
C LEU A 14 -9.29 10.86 -29.13
N ILE A 15 -9.32 10.58 -30.43
CA ILE A 15 -8.90 9.28 -30.99
C ILE A 15 -7.38 9.08 -30.86
N LEU A 16 -6.56 10.11 -31.09
CA LEU A 16 -5.11 10.03 -30.87
C LEU A 16 -4.76 9.83 -29.40
N ALA A 17 -5.49 10.47 -28.48
CA ALA A 17 -5.31 10.27 -27.03
C ALA A 17 -5.67 8.84 -26.59
N THR A 18 -6.68 8.20 -27.20
CA THR A 18 -7.04 6.81 -26.86
C THR A 18 -6.09 5.79 -27.49
N VAL A 19 -5.61 6.01 -28.71
CA VAL A 19 -4.70 5.07 -29.40
C VAL A 19 -3.28 5.13 -28.82
N LEU A 20 -2.79 6.31 -28.41
CA LEU A 20 -1.51 6.45 -27.71
C LEU A 20 -1.58 6.04 -26.22
N GLY A 21 -2.78 5.99 -25.64
CA GLY A 21 -3.02 5.54 -24.27
C GLY A 21 -3.07 4.02 -24.09
N CYS A 22 -3.30 3.25 -25.17
CA CYS A 22 -3.65 1.82 -25.07
C CYS A 22 -2.55 0.80 -25.38
N SER A 23 -1.30 1.19 -25.68
CA SER A 23 -0.31 0.21 -26.15
C SER A 23 1.13 0.36 -25.64
N LYS A 24 1.40 1.22 -24.64
CA LYS A 24 2.80 1.57 -24.29
C LYS A 24 3.30 1.25 -22.88
N TYR A 25 2.47 0.73 -21.97
CA TYR A 25 2.92 0.53 -20.58
C TYR A 25 2.62 -0.89 -20.12
N GLU A 26 3.66 -1.64 -19.74
CA GLU A 26 3.52 -2.91 -19.00
C GLU A 26 2.75 -2.71 -17.67
N ASP A 27 2.76 -1.47 -17.17
CA ASP A 27 2.15 -0.99 -15.92
C ASP A 27 0.70 -0.44 -16.07
N GLY A 28 0.12 -0.45 -17.28
CA GLY A 28 -1.23 0.07 -17.51
C GLY A 28 -1.34 1.60 -17.54
N PRO A 29 -2.55 2.16 -17.75
CA PRO A 29 -2.75 3.60 -17.81
C PRO A 29 -2.34 4.26 -16.49
N TRP A 30 -1.60 5.38 -16.59
CA TRP A 30 -1.12 6.18 -15.44
C TRP A 30 -2.26 6.66 -14.51
N ILE A 31 -3.47 6.67 -15.04
CA ILE A 31 -4.71 6.97 -14.32
C ILE A 31 -5.38 5.64 -14.01
N SER A 32 -5.32 5.20 -12.75
CA SER A 32 -6.26 4.18 -12.29
C SER A 32 -7.61 4.86 -12.02
N PHE A 33 -8.68 4.28 -12.55
CA PHE A 33 -10.05 4.67 -12.21
C PHE A 33 -10.49 4.12 -10.84
N ARG A 34 -9.64 3.32 -10.18
CA ARG A 34 -9.89 2.82 -8.84
C ARG A 34 -9.33 3.78 -7.81
N SER A 35 -10.08 3.94 -6.72
CA SER A 35 -9.62 4.73 -5.59
C SER A 35 -8.39 4.08 -4.93
N PRO A 36 -7.54 4.84 -4.22
CA PRO A 36 -6.42 4.28 -3.45
C PRO A 36 -6.84 3.14 -2.51
N GLU A 37 -7.99 3.27 -1.83
CA GLU A 37 -8.56 2.26 -0.93
C GLU A 37 -8.76 0.92 -1.66
N LYS A 38 -9.39 0.98 -2.84
CA LYS A 38 -9.70 -0.20 -3.65
C LYS A 38 -8.45 -0.83 -4.26
N ARG A 39 -7.38 -0.06 -4.48
CA ARG A 39 -6.09 -0.57 -4.94
C ARG A 39 -5.38 -1.34 -3.84
N ILE A 40 -5.25 -0.73 -2.66
CA ILE A 40 -4.60 -1.34 -1.50
C ILE A 40 -5.31 -2.65 -1.12
N SER A 41 -6.64 -2.68 -1.11
CA SER A 41 -7.43 -3.85 -0.70
C SER A 41 -7.73 -4.86 -1.82
N SER A 42 -7.01 -4.85 -2.94
CA SER A 42 -7.39 -5.66 -4.12
C SER A 42 -6.80 -7.07 -4.14
N HIS A 43 -5.70 -7.29 -3.42
CA HIS A 43 -5.01 -8.58 -3.31
C HIS A 43 -4.08 -8.60 -2.09
N VAL A 44 -3.49 -9.77 -1.84
CA VAL A 44 -2.42 -9.95 -0.85
C VAL A 44 -1.13 -9.36 -1.41
N TRP A 45 -0.39 -8.63 -0.57
CA TRP A 45 0.86 -7.97 -0.90
C TRP A 45 2.03 -8.66 -0.21
N TYR A 46 3.07 -8.99 -0.96
CA TYR A 46 4.30 -9.56 -0.43
C TYR A 46 5.47 -8.60 -0.61
N VAL A 47 6.40 -8.55 0.35
CA VAL A 47 7.58 -7.68 0.18
C VAL A 47 8.50 -8.28 -0.88
N GLU A 48 8.59 -7.57 -2.00
CA GLU A 48 9.49 -7.89 -3.10
C GLU A 48 10.91 -7.38 -2.80
N SER A 49 11.03 -6.19 -2.22
CA SER A 49 12.31 -5.55 -1.88
C SER A 49 12.21 -4.72 -0.61
N TYR A 50 13.26 -4.78 0.21
CA TYR A 50 13.39 -4.04 1.45
C TYR A 50 14.78 -3.41 1.52
N LYS A 51 14.86 -2.07 1.65
CA LYS A 51 16.12 -1.32 1.69
C LYS A 51 16.19 -0.37 2.87
N LYS A 52 17.40 -0.15 3.37
CA LYS A 52 17.75 0.89 4.35
C LYS A 52 18.92 1.72 3.83
N ASN A 53 18.75 3.02 3.63
CA ASN A 53 19.77 3.91 3.07
C ASN A 53 20.40 3.34 1.79
N ASP A 54 19.55 2.88 0.86
CA ASP A 54 19.93 2.20 -0.39
C ASP A 54 20.65 0.84 -0.24
N ILE A 55 20.96 0.40 0.97
CA ILE A 55 21.46 -0.94 1.26
C ILE A 55 20.29 -1.91 1.18
N ASP A 56 20.41 -2.92 0.33
CA ASP A 56 19.43 -3.98 0.17
C ASP A 56 19.53 -4.98 1.33
N LEU A 57 18.43 -5.15 2.06
CA LEU A 57 18.29 -6.10 3.17
C LEU A 57 17.16 -7.11 2.88
N THR A 58 16.83 -7.30 1.60
CA THR A 58 15.71 -8.15 1.18
C THR A 58 15.93 -9.61 1.56
N VAL A 59 17.16 -10.12 1.49
CA VAL A 59 17.48 -11.52 1.83
C VAL A 59 17.28 -11.74 3.32
N GLU A 60 17.84 -10.84 4.14
CA GLU A 60 17.72 -10.87 5.61
C GLU A 60 16.26 -10.80 6.05
N TRP A 61 15.46 -9.97 5.37
CA TRP A 61 14.02 -9.88 5.61
C TRP A 61 13.28 -11.16 5.25
N LYS A 62 13.57 -11.77 4.09
CA LYS A 62 12.93 -13.02 3.63
C LYS A 62 13.33 -14.22 4.48
N ASP A 63 14.58 -14.30 4.92
CA ASP A 63 15.04 -15.43 5.72
C ASP A 63 14.45 -15.43 7.14
N SER A 64 14.05 -14.26 7.65
CA SER A 64 13.64 -14.09 9.05
C SER A 64 12.15 -13.81 9.24
N TYR A 65 11.51 -13.13 8.30
CA TYR A 65 10.15 -12.59 8.50
C TYR A 65 9.20 -12.96 7.36
N ASP A 66 9.56 -12.79 6.09
CA ASP A 66 8.75 -13.13 4.90
C ASP A 66 7.23 -13.00 5.06
N TRP A 67 6.77 -11.79 5.38
CA TRP A 67 5.35 -11.52 5.61
C TRP A 67 4.57 -11.17 4.34
N GLY A 68 3.35 -11.68 4.26
CA GLY A 68 2.30 -11.20 3.36
C GLY A 68 1.29 -10.33 4.10
N PHE A 69 0.70 -9.36 3.41
CA PHE A 69 -0.27 -8.41 3.94
C PHE A 69 -1.57 -8.45 3.13
N ASP A 70 -2.69 -8.78 3.75
CA ASP A 70 -4.03 -8.67 3.16
C ASP A 70 -4.78 -7.50 3.81
N PHE A 71 -4.98 -6.44 3.03
CA PHE A 71 -5.68 -5.25 3.46
C PHE A 71 -7.17 -5.45 3.22
N HIS A 72 -7.94 -5.54 4.30
CA HIS A 72 -9.38 -5.65 4.14
C HIS A 72 -9.95 -4.32 3.63
N PRO A 73 -11.00 -4.36 2.79
CA PRO A 73 -11.58 -3.16 2.21
C PRO A 73 -12.01 -2.14 3.26
N TYR A 74 -11.78 -0.87 2.95
CA TYR A 74 -12.31 0.22 3.75
C TYR A 74 -13.83 0.15 3.81
N THR A 75 -14.38 -0.14 4.99
CA THR A 75 -15.83 -0.13 5.20
C THR A 75 -16.22 1.17 5.87
N GLU A 76 -16.98 2.00 5.16
CA GLU A 76 -17.60 3.24 5.68
C GLU A 76 -18.60 2.96 6.83
N ASN A 77 -18.91 1.68 7.10
CA ASN A 77 -19.92 1.24 8.05
C ASN A 77 -19.43 1.17 9.52
N TYR A 78 -18.18 1.55 9.82
CA TYR A 78 -17.66 1.55 11.19
C TYR A 78 -17.39 2.97 11.74
N PRO A 79 -18.43 3.80 11.96
CA PRO A 79 -18.26 5.00 12.75
C PRO A 79 -17.93 4.62 14.20
N PRO A 80 -16.91 5.20 14.87
CA PRO A 80 -16.09 6.34 14.47
C PRO A 80 -14.60 5.96 14.31
N SER A 81 -14.25 4.98 13.46
CA SER A 81 -12.84 4.63 13.28
C SER A 81 -12.49 4.53 11.81
N PRO A 82 -11.49 5.28 11.30
CA PRO A 82 -11.00 5.14 9.93
C PRO A 82 -10.23 3.83 9.73
N ASN A 83 -10.21 2.96 10.75
CA ASN A 83 -9.45 1.74 10.74
C ASN A 83 -10.16 0.70 9.88
N SER A 84 -9.39 0.11 8.98
CA SER A 84 -9.74 -1.12 8.28
C SER A 84 -8.82 -2.23 8.75
N ASP A 85 -9.32 -3.46 8.77
CA ASP A 85 -8.51 -4.58 9.25
C ASP A 85 -7.40 -4.91 8.25
N ILE A 86 -6.28 -5.39 8.77
CA ILE A 86 -5.21 -6.01 7.99
C ILE A 86 -4.93 -7.39 8.56
N SER A 87 -4.78 -8.38 7.70
CA SER A 87 -4.29 -9.71 8.05
C SER A 87 -2.82 -9.82 7.60
N VAL A 88 -1.99 -10.42 8.44
CA VAL A 88 -0.56 -10.62 8.16
C VAL A 88 -0.26 -12.11 8.22
N PHE A 89 0.45 -12.64 7.23
CA PHE A 89 0.76 -14.07 7.13
C PHE A 89 2.27 -14.24 7.10
N VAL A 90 2.81 -15.29 7.73
CA VAL A 90 4.24 -15.60 7.68
C VAL A 90 4.42 -16.74 6.69
N ASN A 91 5.15 -16.50 5.60
CA ASN A 91 5.32 -17.42 4.49
C ASN A 91 3.99 -17.74 3.76
N SER A 92 4.07 -18.00 2.45
CA SER A 92 2.90 -18.34 1.61
C SER A 92 2.17 -19.63 1.99
N GLN A 93 2.70 -20.41 2.95
CA GLN A 93 2.25 -21.76 3.26
C GLN A 93 1.75 -21.97 4.71
N ASP A 94 1.98 -21.02 5.62
CA ASP A 94 1.59 -21.17 7.02
C ASP A 94 0.67 -20.03 7.48
N TYR A 95 -0.54 -20.40 7.90
CA TYR A 95 -1.55 -19.50 8.47
C TYR A 95 -1.21 -19.08 9.91
N SER A 96 0.03 -18.68 10.20
CA SER A 96 0.28 -17.90 11.43
C SER A 96 -0.33 -16.51 11.21
N ASN A 97 -1.49 -16.30 11.82
CA ASN A 97 -2.37 -15.17 11.54
C ASN A 97 -2.00 -13.97 12.41
N GLY A 98 -1.31 -13.00 11.84
CA GLY A 98 -1.28 -11.66 12.39
C GLY A 98 -2.55 -10.89 12.02
N PHE A 99 -2.93 -9.96 12.90
CA PHE A 99 -4.06 -9.06 12.65
C PHE A 99 -3.71 -7.66 13.13
N GLY A 100 -4.33 -6.68 12.51
CA GLY A 100 -4.07 -5.29 12.80
C GLY A 100 -5.09 -4.37 12.19
N VAL A 101 -4.71 -3.11 12.13
CA VAL A 101 -5.45 -2.06 11.47
C VAL A 101 -4.56 -1.28 10.51
N TRP A 102 -5.17 -0.77 9.45
CA TRP A 102 -4.59 0.20 8.55
C TRP A 102 -5.58 1.34 8.30
N HIS A 103 -5.05 2.53 8.03
CA HIS A 103 -5.85 3.66 7.55
C HIS A 103 -4.96 4.69 6.86
N PHE A 104 -5.55 5.59 6.07
CA PHE A 104 -4.83 6.76 5.59
C PHE A 104 -4.62 7.78 6.72
N HIS A 105 -3.55 8.58 6.67
CA HIS A 105 -3.28 9.59 7.68
C HIS A 105 -4.46 10.55 7.84
N VAL A 106 -4.91 10.74 9.08
CA VAL A 106 -6.07 11.59 9.39
C VAL A 106 -5.62 13.04 9.54
N ILE A 107 -6.05 13.91 8.63
CA ILE A 107 -5.82 15.35 8.73
C ILE A 107 -6.85 15.96 9.69
N ASN A 108 -8.13 15.60 9.53
CA ASN A 108 -9.21 16.06 10.39
C ASN A 108 -10.31 14.99 10.47
N PHE A 109 -10.47 14.44 11.67
CA PHE A 109 -11.44 13.39 11.96
C PHE A 109 -12.91 13.87 11.81
N GLN A 110 -13.22 15.12 12.16
CA GLN A 110 -14.59 15.64 12.13
C GLN A 110 -15.14 15.80 10.71
N ASN A 111 -14.24 16.00 9.75
CA ASN A 111 -14.58 16.29 8.35
C ASN A 111 -14.21 15.14 7.41
N ASP A 112 -13.87 13.96 7.95
CA ASP A 112 -13.48 12.81 7.14
C ASP A 112 -12.35 13.13 6.14
N SER A 113 -11.37 13.93 6.59
CA SER A 113 -10.27 14.43 5.75
C SER A 113 -9.00 13.63 5.98
N TYR A 114 -8.49 13.02 4.90
CA TYR A 114 -7.35 12.12 4.93
C TYR A 114 -6.28 12.51 3.91
N ASP A 115 -5.02 12.36 4.31
CA ASP A 115 -3.87 12.38 3.41
C ASP A 115 -3.64 10.97 2.86
N LYS A 116 -4.12 10.74 1.63
CA LYS A 116 -4.00 9.45 0.95
C LYS A 116 -2.58 9.16 0.42
N SER A 117 -1.64 10.09 0.57
CA SER A 117 -0.22 9.83 0.31
C SER A 117 0.47 9.13 1.49
N LYS A 118 -0.23 8.94 2.62
CA LYS A 118 0.34 8.36 3.83
C LYS A 118 -0.50 7.21 4.36
N LEU A 119 0.14 6.07 4.61
CA LEU A 119 -0.47 4.86 5.14
C LEU A 119 -0.04 4.65 6.59
N VAL A 120 -0.99 4.55 7.51
CA VAL A 120 -0.74 4.21 8.91
C VAL A 120 -1.05 2.74 9.12
N LEU A 121 -0.10 1.99 9.68
CA LEU A 121 -0.21 0.56 9.97
C LEU A 121 0.07 0.26 11.43
N TRP A 122 -0.69 -0.67 11.99
CA TRP A 122 -0.40 -1.32 13.26
C TRP A 122 -0.88 -2.76 13.18
N PHE A 123 -0.08 -3.73 13.61
CA PHE A 123 -0.50 -5.13 13.62
C PHE A 123 0.24 -5.92 14.70
N ASN A 124 -0.28 -7.09 15.05
CA ASN A 124 0.34 -8.06 15.93
C ASN A 124 0.46 -9.39 15.19
N LEU A 125 1.44 -10.20 15.59
CA LEU A 125 1.48 -11.60 15.21
C LEU A 125 0.90 -12.43 16.35
N VAL A 126 0.15 -13.45 15.99
CA VAL A 126 -0.31 -14.50 16.91
C VAL A 126 0.58 -15.71 16.67
N ASP A 127 1.09 -16.29 17.75
CA ASP A 127 1.88 -17.52 17.66
C ASP A 127 0.97 -18.74 17.41
N THR A 128 1.59 -19.91 17.23
CA THR A 128 0.86 -21.17 17.00
C THR A 128 0.03 -21.63 18.21
N SER A 129 0.23 -21.03 19.39
CA SER A 129 -0.58 -21.30 20.58
C SER A 129 -1.83 -20.42 20.65
N GLY A 130 -2.02 -19.50 19.68
CA GLY A 130 -3.11 -18.54 19.69
C GLY A 130 -2.90 -17.38 20.66
N LEU A 131 -1.73 -17.30 21.29
CA LEU A 131 -1.39 -16.22 22.21
C LEU A 131 -0.77 -15.05 21.43
N MET A 132 -1.14 -13.84 21.83
CA MET A 132 -0.52 -12.64 21.30
C MET A 132 0.92 -12.60 21.76
N ASN A 133 1.86 -12.47 20.83
CA ASN A 133 3.24 -12.25 21.19
C ASN A 133 3.38 -10.86 21.81
N SER A 134 3.89 -10.78 23.05
CA SER A 134 4.13 -9.51 23.73
C SER A 134 5.32 -8.75 23.16
N ASP A 135 6.17 -9.40 22.38
CA ASP A 135 7.42 -8.84 21.90
C ASP A 135 7.22 -8.14 20.56
N THR A 136 8.07 -7.13 20.34
CA THR A 136 8.20 -6.52 19.02
C THR A 136 9.01 -7.46 18.14
N ILE A 137 8.38 -8.02 17.11
CA ILE A 137 9.01 -8.89 16.10
C ILE A 137 9.02 -8.14 14.78
N GLY A 138 10.07 -8.29 13.99
CA GLY A 138 10.20 -7.70 12.65
C GLY A 138 11.52 -6.98 12.41
N ILE A 139 11.69 -6.45 11.20
CA ILE A 139 12.75 -5.48 10.88
C ILE A 139 12.12 -4.12 10.81
N PHE A 140 12.51 -3.24 11.74
CA PHE A 140 12.06 -1.86 11.77
C PHE A 140 12.25 -1.20 10.39
N PRO A 141 11.21 -0.63 9.76
CA PRO A 141 9.96 -0.20 10.37
C PRO A 141 8.80 -1.21 10.34
N LEU A 142 8.95 -2.35 9.65
CA LEU A 142 7.96 -3.43 9.63
C LEU A 142 8.06 -4.23 10.95
N CYS A 143 7.59 -3.64 12.03
CA CYS A 143 7.57 -4.25 13.36
C CYS A 143 6.13 -4.39 13.87
N THR A 144 5.87 -5.48 14.59
CA THR A 144 4.60 -5.65 15.31
C THR A 144 4.46 -4.64 16.44
N ARG A 145 3.21 -4.38 16.86
CA ARG A 145 2.81 -3.55 18.00
C ARG A 145 3.18 -2.07 17.93
N ILE A 146 3.82 -1.63 16.85
CA ILE A 146 4.22 -0.23 16.64
C ILE A 146 3.33 0.36 15.56
N THR A 147 2.65 1.46 15.90
CA THR A 147 1.94 2.25 14.89
C THR A 147 2.97 3.01 14.07
N THR A 148 3.00 2.74 12.77
CA THR A 148 3.98 3.33 11.87
C THR A 148 3.26 3.98 10.71
N GLU A 149 3.65 5.21 10.38
CA GLU A 149 3.17 5.96 9.23
C GLU A 149 4.20 5.90 8.10
N TYR A 150 3.76 5.46 6.93
CA TYR A 150 4.55 5.35 5.72
C TYR A 150 4.09 6.35 4.68
N GLU A 151 5.03 6.90 3.91
CA GLU A 151 4.73 7.62 2.68
C GLU A 151 4.56 6.63 1.52
N ILE A 152 3.45 6.76 0.79
CA ILE A 152 3.17 5.96 -0.41
C ILE A 152 3.82 6.65 -1.60
N THR A 153 4.96 6.12 -2.03
CA THR A 153 5.71 6.68 -3.15
C THR A 153 5.26 6.13 -4.51
N ARG A 154 4.61 4.96 -4.52
CA ARG A 154 3.99 4.36 -5.70
C ARG A 154 2.79 3.52 -5.29
N LEU A 155 1.69 3.61 -6.01
CA LEU A 155 0.52 2.75 -5.84
C LEU A 155 -0.12 2.47 -7.20
N THR A 156 -0.10 1.20 -7.59
CA THR A 156 -0.77 0.68 -8.79
C THR A 156 -1.62 -0.54 -8.41
N GLU A 157 -2.21 -1.23 -9.39
CA GLU A 157 -2.93 -2.49 -9.15
C GLU A 157 -2.02 -3.69 -8.91
N LYS A 158 -0.70 -3.54 -9.08
CA LYS A 158 0.27 -4.65 -8.99
C LYS A 158 1.44 -4.34 -8.07
N GLU A 159 1.64 -3.08 -7.73
CA GLU A 159 2.83 -2.63 -7.01
C GLU A 159 2.43 -1.53 -6.04
N MET A 160 2.94 -1.62 -4.82
CA MET A 160 2.80 -0.61 -3.79
C MET A 160 4.15 -0.38 -3.12
N TRP A 161 4.61 0.86 -3.10
CA TRP A 161 5.90 1.22 -2.51
C TRP A 161 5.68 2.13 -1.32
N TRP A 162 6.33 1.79 -0.22
CA TRP A 162 6.32 2.56 1.02
C TRP A 162 7.70 3.12 1.30
N GLN A 163 7.71 4.30 1.89
CA GLN A 163 8.90 4.92 2.44
C GLN A 163 8.66 5.31 3.89
N TYR A 164 9.68 5.13 4.72
CA TYR A 164 9.70 5.59 6.10
C TYR A 164 11.05 6.25 6.39
N THR A 165 11.06 7.35 7.14
CA THR A 165 12.30 8.01 7.58
C THR A 165 12.30 8.08 9.09
N ASP A 166 13.32 7.50 9.72
CA ASP A 166 13.43 7.50 11.18
C ASP A 166 14.03 8.81 11.74
N SER A 167 14.07 8.93 13.06
CA SER A 167 14.61 10.12 13.74
C SER A 167 16.11 10.34 13.53
N LEU A 168 16.83 9.35 13.00
CA LEU A 168 18.24 9.43 12.65
C LEU A 168 18.44 9.70 11.15
N ASN A 169 17.36 10.01 10.42
CA ASN A 169 17.32 10.19 8.97
C ASN A 169 17.69 8.94 8.17
N ASN A 170 17.56 7.74 8.74
CA ASN A 170 17.62 6.54 7.91
C ASN A 170 16.35 6.43 7.08
N VAL A 171 16.51 6.23 5.78
CA VAL A 171 15.40 6.06 4.83
C VAL A 171 15.22 4.57 4.57
N TYR A 172 14.01 4.10 4.78
CA TYR A 172 13.59 2.73 4.50
C TYR A 172 12.67 2.74 3.29
N THR A 173 12.92 1.86 2.33
CA THR A 173 12.08 1.69 1.14
C THR A 173 11.61 0.25 1.05
N ILE A 174 10.31 0.06 1.00
CA ILE A 174 9.65 -1.25 0.97
C ILE A 174 8.84 -1.32 -0.32
N LYS A 175 9.10 -2.32 -1.15
CA LYS A 175 8.33 -2.57 -2.37
C LYS A 175 7.51 -3.82 -2.19
N LEU A 176 6.23 -3.73 -2.50
CA LEU A 176 5.25 -4.79 -2.36
C LEU A 176 4.64 -5.13 -3.72
N LYS A 177 4.33 -6.40 -3.92
CA LYS A 177 3.74 -6.95 -5.14
C LYS A 177 2.77 -8.09 -4.85
#